data_AF-A0A7C5R3K7-F1
#
_entry.id   AF-A0A7C5R3K7-F1
#
_cell.length_a   1.000
_cell.length_b   1.000
_cell.length_c   1.000
_cell.angle_alpha   90.00
_cell.angle_beta   90.00
_cell.angle_gamma   90.00
#
_symmetry.space_group_name_H-M   'P 1'
#
loop_
_entity.id
_entity.type
_entity.pdbx_description
1 polymer ?
#
loop_
_entity_poly.entity_id
_entity_poly.type
_entity_poly.pdbx_seq_one_letter_code
_entity_poly.pdbx_strand_id
1 'polypeptide(L)'
;MAARLLLIITLLLPSLTGWAQSQFSMFQFGSALPQTNQLNPGIIPEYKVVVGLPVLSSTYLHLNSGGLTMNNAFDRDANDSLHFNPAKLASNLNEYNRLEVNGNTQLLYLGLKVKKNYLSLALAERVDAGFIFPRTLVSLVGNGNGDYLGETVALDRLNLRAQA
;
A
#
# COMPACT_ATOMS: atom_id res chain seq x y z
N MET A 1 -24.49 -17.37 -23.65
CA MET A 1 -24.47 -16.75 -22.31
C MET A 1 -23.13 -17.00 -21.61
N ALA A 2 -22.64 -18.24 -21.55
CA ALA A 2 -21.34 -18.59 -20.96
C ALA A 2 -20.12 -17.86 -21.56
N ALA A 3 -20.06 -17.64 -22.89
CA ALA A 3 -18.95 -16.93 -23.52
C ALA A 3 -18.86 -15.43 -23.11
N ARG A 4 -19.99 -14.77 -22.87
CA ARG A 4 -20.02 -13.40 -22.33
C ARG A 4 -19.60 -13.37 -20.87
N LEU A 5 -20.01 -14.37 -20.09
CA LEU A 5 -19.63 -14.52 -18.69
C LEU A 5 -18.11 -14.76 -18.55
N LEU A 6 -17.55 -15.64 -19.38
CA LEU A 6 -16.12 -15.90 -19.45
C LEU A 6 -15.35 -14.63 -19.80
N LEU A 7 -15.78 -13.88 -20.81
CA LEU A 7 -15.10 -12.65 -21.24
C LEU A 7 -15.10 -11.57 -20.15
N ILE A 8 -16.19 -11.46 -19.38
CA ILE A 8 -16.27 -10.59 -18.19
C ILE A 8 -15.30 -11.05 -17.10
N ILE A 9 -15.23 -12.35 -16.83
CA ILE A 9 -14.31 -12.93 -15.85
C ILE A 9 -12.84 -12.69 -16.26
N THR A 10 -12.50 -12.89 -17.54
CA THR A 10 -11.14 -12.66 -18.06
C THR A 10 -10.74 -11.19 -18.05
N LEU A 11 -11.68 -10.25 -18.21
CA LEU A 11 -11.41 -8.82 -18.08
C LEU A 11 -11.28 -8.35 -16.62
N LEU A 12 -11.89 -9.07 -15.67
CA LEU A 12 -11.83 -8.73 -14.24
C LEU A 12 -10.60 -9.34 -13.54
N LEU A 13 -10.08 -10.48 -14.01
CA LEU A 13 -8.89 -11.13 -13.45
C LEU A 13 -7.64 -10.23 -13.32
N PRO A 14 -7.29 -9.36 -14.30
CA PRO A 14 -6.16 -8.44 -14.18
C PRO A 14 -6.33 -7.36 -13.10
N SER A 15 -7.58 -7.05 -12.70
CA SER A 15 -7.84 -6.08 -11.62
C SER A 15 -7.48 -6.62 -10.24
N LEU A 16 -7.46 -7.95 -10.08
CA LEU A 16 -7.02 -8.61 -8.83
C LEU A 16 -5.49 -8.65 -8.71
N THR A 17 -4.77 -8.49 -9.83
CA THR A 17 -3.31 -8.45 -9.91
C THR A 17 -2.79 -7.04 -10.21
N GLY A 18 -3.64 -6.02 -10.04
CA GLY A 18 -3.34 -4.64 -10.38
C GLY A 18 -2.11 -4.15 -9.61
N TRP A 19 -1.07 -3.79 -10.36
CA TRP A 19 0.08 -3.09 -9.83
C TRP A 19 -0.44 -1.76 -9.29
N ALA A 20 -0.55 -1.64 -7.97
CA ALA A 20 -1.01 -0.43 -7.32
C ALA A 20 -0.12 0.73 -7.75
N GLN A 21 -0.65 1.66 -8.56
CA GLN A 21 0.07 2.90 -8.87
C GLN A 21 0.00 3.81 -7.65
N SER A 22 1.18 4.18 -7.13
CA SER A 22 1.27 5.16 -6.05
C SER A 22 0.66 6.48 -6.49
N GLN A 23 -0.27 6.99 -5.68
CA GLN A 23 -0.97 8.26 -5.88
C GLN A 23 0.02 9.42 -6.12
N PHE A 24 1.20 9.39 -5.49
CA PHE A 24 2.22 10.44 -5.64
C PHE A 24 2.78 10.56 -7.06
N SER A 25 2.89 9.45 -7.79
CA SER A 25 3.36 9.50 -9.18
C SER A 25 2.38 10.23 -10.11
N MET A 26 1.08 10.18 -9.79
CA MET A 26 0.03 10.81 -10.59
C MET A 26 0.02 12.34 -10.47
N PHE A 27 0.49 12.88 -9.34
CA PHE A 27 0.52 14.34 -9.11
C PHE A 27 1.25 15.10 -10.22
N GLN A 28 2.32 14.52 -10.76
CA GLN A 28 3.16 15.15 -11.78
C GLN A 28 2.50 15.30 -13.15
N PHE A 29 1.36 14.63 -13.38
CA PHE A 29 0.61 14.76 -14.62
C PHE A 29 -0.31 15.99 -14.67
N GLY A 30 -0.41 16.76 -13.57
CA GLY A 30 -1.19 18.00 -13.53
C GLY A 30 -2.62 17.80 -14.03
N SER A 31 -3.11 18.71 -14.88
CA SER A 31 -4.49 18.67 -15.40
C SER A 31 -4.78 17.57 -16.42
N ALA A 32 -3.75 16.82 -16.87
CA ALA A 32 -3.91 15.77 -17.88
C ALA A 32 -4.55 14.48 -17.34
N LEU A 33 -4.50 14.25 -16.02
CA LEU A 33 -5.18 13.13 -15.37
C LEU A 33 -6.28 13.64 -14.44
N PRO A 34 -7.53 13.14 -14.55
CA PRO A 34 -8.59 13.53 -13.62
C PRO A 34 -8.31 13.22 -12.15
N GLN A 35 -7.52 12.18 -11.88
CA GLN A 35 -7.15 11.71 -10.54
C GLN A 35 -6.32 12.75 -9.76
N THR A 36 -5.65 13.69 -10.43
CA THR A 36 -4.90 14.76 -9.76
C THR A 36 -5.81 15.74 -9.03
N ASN A 37 -7.08 15.87 -9.45
CA ASN A 37 -8.06 16.67 -8.72
C ASN A 37 -8.36 16.10 -7.33
N GLN A 38 -8.25 14.78 -7.15
CA GLN A 38 -8.45 14.12 -5.86
C GLN A 38 -7.26 14.30 -4.92
N LEU A 39 -6.06 14.43 -5.49
CA LEU A 39 -4.83 14.79 -4.77
C LEU A 39 -4.82 16.27 -4.38
N ASN A 40 -5.26 17.13 -5.30
CA ASN A 40 -5.32 18.56 -5.11
C ASN A 40 -6.56 19.13 -5.83
N PRO A 41 -7.59 19.58 -5.09
CA PRO A 41 -8.81 20.10 -5.69
C PRO A 41 -8.59 21.39 -6.50
N GLY A 42 -7.45 22.07 -6.34
CA GLY A 42 -7.07 23.23 -7.15
C GLY A 42 -6.64 22.88 -8.58
N ILE A 43 -6.33 21.62 -8.88
CA ILE A 43 -6.00 21.16 -10.24
C ILE A 43 -7.31 20.84 -10.95
N ILE A 44 -7.68 21.64 -11.95
CA ILE A 44 -8.88 21.43 -12.76
C ILE A 44 -8.51 20.58 -13.98
N PRO A 45 -9.09 19.37 -14.13
CA PRO A 45 -8.84 18.53 -15.29
C PRO A 45 -9.25 19.19 -16.61
N GLU A 46 -8.63 18.78 -17.70
CA GLU A 46 -8.94 19.31 -19.04
C GLU A 46 -10.30 18.83 -19.56
N TYR A 47 -10.75 17.67 -19.09
CA TYR A 47 -11.98 17.00 -19.53
C TYR A 47 -13.25 17.65 -19.00
N LYS A 48 -14.29 17.70 -19.84
CA LYS A 48 -15.60 18.28 -19.48
C LYS A 48 -16.40 17.40 -18.52
N VAL A 49 -16.34 16.09 -18.75
CA VAL A 49 -17.03 15.08 -17.96
C VAL A 49 -16.03 13.99 -17.65
N VAL A 50 -15.97 13.59 -16.38
CA VAL A 50 -15.14 12.48 -15.91
C VAL A 50 -16.05 11.55 -15.11
N VAL A 51 -16.04 10.27 -15.46
CA VAL A 51 -16.73 9.23 -14.70
C VAL A 51 -15.69 8.21 -14.27
N GLY A 52 -15.53 8.06 -12.96
CA GLY A 52 -14.73 7.00 -12.37
C GLY A 52 -15.62 5.82 -12.01
N LEU A 53 -15.32 4.66 -12.61
CA LEU A 53 -15.96 3.39 -12.32
C LEU A 53 -15.32 2.73 -11.09
N PRO A 54 -16.10 2.00 -10.26
CA PRO A 54 -15.58 1.29 -9.10
C PRO A 54 -14.39 0.41 -9.47
N VAL A 55 -13.34 0.42 -8.66
CA VAL A 55 -12.11 -0.41 -8.78
C VAL A 55 -11.23 -0.08 -9.99
N LEU A 56 -11.80 0.34 -11.12
CA LEU A 56 -11.10 0.62 -12.37
C LEU A 56 -10.49 2.02 -12.44
N SER A 57 -11.06 2.99 -11.74
CA SER A 57 -10.72 4.41 -11.93
C SER A 57 -9.62 4.93 -11.00
N SER A 58 -9.49 4.37 -9.79
CA SER A 58 -8.37 4.61 -8.87
C SER A 58 -8.42 3.61 -7.72
N THR A 59 -7.47 2.66 -7.70
CA THR A 59 -7.26 1.74 -6.57
C THR A 59 -5.77 1.72 -6.27
N TYR A 60 -5.41 2.01 -5.02
CA TYR A 60 -4.01 1.96 -4.61
C TYR A 60 -3.86 1.31 -3.24
N LEU A 61 -2.73 0.63 -3.09
CA LEU A 61 -2.26 0.05 -1.86
C LEU A 61 -0.84 0.57 -1.63
N HIS A 62 -0.60 1.09 -0.43
CA HIS A 62 0.70 1.58 0.00
C HIS A 62 1.16 0.76 1.19
N LEU A 63 2.40 0.26 1.12
CA LEU A 63 3.07 -0.46 2.20
C LEU A 63 4.27 0.38 2.62
N ASN A 64 4.29 0.80 3.88
CA ASN A 64 5.40 1.55 4.46
C ASN A 64 6.02 0.74 5.59
N SER A 65 7.31 0.43 5.49
CA SER A 65 8.02 -0.28 6.52
C SER A 65 9.43 0.26 6.70
N GLY A 66 9.69 0.84 7.88
CA GLY A 66 11.04 1.25 8.25
C GLY A 66 11.90 0.01 8.55
N GLY A 67 13.00 -0.18 7.82
CA GLY A 67 14.00 -1.22 8.08
C GLY A 67 13.67 -2.64 7.59
N LEU A 68 12.40 -2.95 7.30
CA LEU A 68 12.01 -4.20 6.62
C LEU A 68 12.30 -4.11 5.12
N THR A 69 13.55 -4.37 4.74
CA THR A 69 13.98 -4.38 3.33
C THR A 69 14.52 -5.75 2.97
N MET A 70 14.45 -6.12 1.69
CA MET A 70 15.01 -7.39 1.19
C MET A 70 16.51 -7.50 1.51
N ASN A 71 17.27 -6.42 1.36
CA ASN A 71 18.71 -6.41 1.65
C ASN A 71 19.02 -6.65 3.13
N ASN A 72 18.13 -6.25 4.03
CA ASN A 72 18.27 -6.46 5.46
C ASN A 72 17.78 -7.84 5.90
N ALA A 73 16.86 -8.44 5.14
CA ALA A 73 16.23 -9.72 5.48
C ALA A 73 16.93 -10.94 4.87
N PHE A 74 17.70 -10.77 3.79
CA PHE A 74 18.27 -11.88 3.05
C PHE A 74 19.78 -11.74 2.88
N ASP A 75 20.45 -12.89 2.89
CA ASP A 75 21.84 -13.04 2.45
C ASP A 75 21.87 -13.69 1.08
N ARG A 76 22.84 -13.27 0.27
CA ARG A 76 23.11 -13.85 -1.04
C ARG A 76 24.33 -14.75 -0.91
N ASP A 77 24.19 -16.02 -1.26
CA ASP A 77 25.32 -16.95 -1.28
C ASP A 77 26.15 -16.82 -2.57
N ALA A 78 27.27 -17.54 -2.62
CA ALA A 78 28.17 -17.55 -3.78
C ALA A 78 27.53 -18.16 -5.05
N ASN A 79 26.40 -18.87 -4.91
CA ASN A 79 25.63 -19.47 -6.00
C ASN A 79 24.39 -18.63 -6.38
N ASP A 80 24.36 -17.35 -5.96
CA ASP A 80 23.29 -16.38 -6.21
C ASP A 80 21.92 -16.76 -5.60
N SER A 81 21.89 -17.67 -4.63
CA SER A 81 20.67 -18.01 -3.90
C SER A 81 20.44 -17.06 -2.71
N LEU A 82 19.17 -16.71 -2.48
CA LEU A 82 18.75 -15.86 -1.37
C LEU A 82 18.31 -16.70 -0.17
N HIS A 83 18.99 -16.51 0.96
CA HIS A 83 18.67 -17.17 2.22
C HIS A 83 18.10 -16.15 3.20
N PHE A 84 16.95 -16.46 3.81
CA PHE A 84 16.37 -15.60 4.82
C PHE A 84 17.23 -15.63 6.09
N ASN A 85 17.70 -14.46 6.53
CA ASN A 85 18.50 -14.30 7.74
C ASN A 85 17.76 -13.40 8.75
N PRO A 86 17.02 -13.99 9.70
CA PRO A 86 16.27 -13.23 10.70
C PRO A 86 17.17 -12.43 11.65
N ALA A 87 18.38 -12.92 11.96
CA ALA A 87 19.33 -12.21 12.80
C ALA A 87 19.84 -10.93 12.14
N LYS A 88 20.10 -10.99 10.82
CA LYS A 88 20.43 -9.81 10.01
C LYS A 88 19.27 -8.84 9.92
N LEU A 89 18.04 -9.33 9.78
CA LEU A 89 16.87 -8.46 9.78
C LEU A 89 16.74 -7.73 11.11
N ALA A 90 16.78 -8.47 12.22
CA ALA A 90 16.67 -7.91 13.56
C ALA A 90 17.78 -6.88 13.86
N SER A 91 19.03 -7.14 13.45
CA SER A 91 20.14 -6.21 13.70
C SER A 91 20.00 -4.88 12.94
N ASN A 92 19.33 -4.87 11.79
CA ASN A 92 19.11 -3.68 10.97
C ASN A 92 17.81 -2.92 11.28
N LEU A 93 16.92 -3.47 12.11
CA LEU A 93 15.70 -2.81 12.56
C LEU A 93 15.99 -1.78 13.66
N ASN A 94 15.18 -0.74 13.83
CA ASN A 94 15.27 0.14 15.01
C ASN A 94 14.73 -0.57 16.26
N GLU A 95 14.91 0.01 17.46
CA GLU A 95 14.34 -0.56 18.70
C GLU A 95 12.82 -0.74 18.58
N TYR A 96 12.12 0.22 17.97
CA TYR A 96 10.72 0.14 17.61
C TYR A 96 10.54 0.45 16.13
N ASN A 97 9.78 -0.40 15.44
CA ASN A 97 9.56 -0.32 14.01
C ASN A 97 8.09 -0.21 13.72
N ARG A 98 7.79 0.29 12.53
CA ARG A 98 6.42 0.47 12.07
C ARG A 98 6.23 -0.14 10.71
N LEU A 99 5.15 -0.88 10.58
CA LEU A 99 4.57 -1.32 9.32
C LEU A 99 3.23 -0.61 9.15
N GLU A 100 3.01 0.06 8.04
CA GLU A 100 1.74 0.71 7.69
C GLU A 100 1.24 0.17 6.36
N VAL A 101 -0.06 -0.09 6.31
CA VAL A 101 -0.78 -0.51 5.12
C VAL A 101 -1.89 0.50 4.88
N ASN A 102 -1.86 1.21 3.76
CA ASN A 102 -2.88 2.18 3.40
C ASN A 102 -3.49 1.75 2.06
N GLY A 103 -4.76 1.37 2.08
CA GLY A 103 -5.55 1.05 0.89
C GLY A 103 -6.58 2.14 0.63
N ASN A 104 -6.81 2.46 -0.63
CA ASN A 104 -7.92 3.32 -1.03
C ASN A 104 -8.47 2.86 -2.37
N THR A 105 -9.79 2.68 -2.41
CA THR A 105 -10.51 2.24 -3.59
C THR A 105 -11.59 3.26 -3.92
N GLN A 106 -11.50 3.86 -5.10
CA GLN A 106 -12.57 4.70 -5.63
C GLN A 106 -13.75 3.81 -6.02
N LEU A 107 -14.90 4.04 -5.37
CA LEU A 107 -16.16 3.37 -5.71
C LEU A 107 -16.91 4.15 -6.80
N LEU A 108 -16.93 5.47 -6.69
CA LEU A 108 -17.55 6.34 -7.69
C LEU A 108 -16.80 7.66 -7.76
N TYR A 109 -16.60 8.17 -8.96
CA TYR A 109 -16.18 9.55 -9.17
C TYR A 109 -17.00 10.18 -10.29
N LEU A 110 -17.47 11.40 -10.08
CA LEU A 110 -18.11 12.20 -11.11
C LEU A 110 -17.50 13.59 -11.09
N GLY A 111 -16.98 14.04 -12.22
CA GLY A 111 -16.41 15.37 -12.39
C GLY A 111 -17.05 16.08 -13.58
N LEU A 112 -17.48 17.32 -13.37
CA LEU A 112 -18.17 18.15 -14.35
C LEU A 112 -17.51 19.53 -14.41
N LYS A 113 -16.97 19.87 -15.58
CA LYS A 113 -16.40 21.19 -15.85
C LYS A 113 -17.44 22.10 -16.48
N VAL A 114 -17.77 23.19 -15.79
CA VAL A 114 -18.70 24.23 -16.26
C VAL A 114 -17.95 25.55 -16.38
N LYS A 115 -17.60 25.92 -17.62
CA LYS A 115 -16.75 27.08 -17.94
C LYS A 115 -15.39 26.98 -17.22
N LYS A 116 -15.14 27.86 -16.25
CA LYS A 116 -13.93 27.90 -15.41
C LYS A 116 -14.10 27.13 -14.09
N ASN A 117 -15.31 26.69 -13.76
CA ASN A 117 -15.61 25.96 -12.54
C ASN A 117 -15.54 24.46 -12.78
N TYR A 118 -15.19 23.71 -11.74
CA TYR A 118 -15.18 22.26 -11.75
C TYR A 118 -15.93 21.77 -10.51
N LEU A 119 -16.94 20.93 -10.73
CA LEU A 119 -17.70 20.27 -9.67
C LEU A 119 -17.30 18.80 -9.67
N SER A 120 -16.90 18.27 -8.53
CA SER A 120 -16.59 16.84 -8.37
C SER A 120 -17.31 16.23 -7.18
N LEU A 121 -17.71 14.96 -7.34
CA LEU A 121 -18.27 14.10 -6.31
C LEU A 121 -17.49 12.79 -6.31
N ALA A 122 -17.05 12.37 -5.14
CA ALA A 122 -16.24 11.17 -4.95
C ALA A 122 -16.80 10.33 -3.80
N LEU A 123 -16.98 9.04 -4.05
CA LEU A 123 -17.18 8.02 -3.03
C LEU A 123 -15.99 7.06 -3.09
N ALA A 124 -15.31 6.89 -1.97
CA ALA A 124 -14.16 6.01 -1.85
C ALA A 124 -14.21 5.27 -0.52
N GLU A 125 -13.67 4.06 -0.52
CA GLU A 125 -13.39 3.27 0.66
C GLU A 125 -11.90 3.41 0.98
N ARG A 126 -11.57 3.63 2.26
CA ARG A 126 -10.20 3.86 2.70
C ARG A 126 -9.88 3.00 3.90
N VAL A 127 -8.89 2.12 3.75
CA VAL A 127 -8.37 1.29 4.83
C VAL A 127 -7.01 1.82 5.24
N ASP A 128 -6.82 2.13 6.53
CA ASP A 128 -5.49 2.37 7.08
C ASP A 128 -5.25 1.42 8.24
N ALA A 129 -4.22 0.59 8.12
CA ALA A 129 -3.73 -0.27 9.19
C ALA A 129 -2.29 0.09 9.53
N GLY A 130 -1.94 -0.05 10.81
CA GLY A 130 -0.60 0.19 11.30
C GLY A 130 -0.25 -0.77 12.41
N PHE A 131 0.97 -1.27 12.37
CA PHE A 131 1.52 -2.16 13.38
C PHE A 131 2.86 -1.61 13.84
N ILE A 132 2.97 -1.33 15.13
CA ILE A 132 4.22 -0.98 15.80
C ILE A 132 4.72 -2.21 16.53
N PHE A 133 5.97 -2.57 16.31
CA PHE A 133 6.59 -3.75 16.90
C PHE A 133 8.04 -3.48 17.32
N PRO A 134 8.48 -4.02 18.47
CA PRO A 134 9.86 -3.90 18.89
C PRO A 134 10.78 -4.81 18.07
N ARG A 135 12.06 -4.45 17.95
CA ARG A 135 13.11 -5.31 17.35
C ARG A 135 13.10 -6.70 17.96
N THR A 136 12.92 -6.76 19.28
CA THR A 136 12.93 -7.98 20.08
C THR A 136 11.87 -8.99 19.65
N LEU A 137 10.75 -8.52 19.10
CA LEU A 137 9.74 -9.42 18.52
C LEU A 137 10.28 -10.17 17.31
N VAL A 138 11.01 -9.47 16.43
CA VAL A 138 11.55 -10.05 15.19
C VAL A 138 12.70 -11.01 15.49
N SER A 139 13.59 -10.66 16.42
CA SER A 139 14.65 -11.58 16.86
C SER A 139 14.06 -12.81 17.55
N LEU A 140 13.05 -12.66 18.41
CA LEU A 140 12.41 -13.80 19.08
C LEU A 140 11.69 -14.74 18.09
N VAL A 141 10.94 -14.19 17.13
CA VAL A 141 10.25 -14.99 16.10
C VAL A 141 11.25 -15.66 15.15
N GLY A 142 12.33 -14.97 14.80
CA GLY A 142 13.26 -15.42 13.78
C GLY A 142 14.41 -16.30 14.29
N ASN A 143 14.98 -15.98 15.46
CA ASN A 143 16.11 -16.68 16.06
C ASN A 143 15.69 -17.59 17.22
N GLY A 144 14.44 -17.49 17.69
CA GLY A 144 13.97 -18.18 18.89
C GLY A 144 14.40 -17.48 20.17
N ASN A 145 14.30 -18.21 21.30
CA ASN A 145 14.60 -17.70 22.63
C ASN A 145 16.03 -18.00 23.12
N GLY A 146 16.88 -18.61 22.28
CA GLY A 146 18.23 -19.03 22.67
C GLY A 146 19.10 -17.88 23.18
N ASP A 147 18.98 -16.70 22.55
CA ASP A 147 19.70 -15.49 22.93
C ASP A 147 19.15 -14.80 24.19
N TYR A 148 18.03 -15.29 24.75
CA TYR A 148 17.30 -14.67 25.87
C TYR A 148 17.20 -15.59 27.11
N LEU A 149 18.07 -16.60 27.22
CA LEU A 149 18.05 -17.54 28.34
C LEU A 149 18.34 -16.86 29.67
N GLY A 150 17.38 -16.92 30.60
CA GLY A 150 17.48 -16.28 31.91
C GLY A 150 17.17 -14.77 31.90
N GLU A 151 16.83 -14.21 30.73
CA GLU A 151 16.44 -12.81 30.57
C GLU A 151 14.91 -12.67 30.43
N THR A 152 14.36 -11.55 30.88
CA THR A 152 12.96 -11.21 30.62
C THR A 152 12.85 -10.47 29.29
N VAL A 153 12.18 -11.08 28.32
CA VAL A 153 11.92 -10.45 27.02
C VAL A 153 10.74 -9.47 27.14
N ALA A 154 11.04 -8.18 27.09
CA ALA A 154 10.03 -7.14 27.04
C ALA A 154 9.55 -6.90 25.59
N LEU A 155 8.24 -6.99 25.36
CA LEU A 155 7.60 -6.65 24.08
C LEU A 155 6.91 -5.29 24.18
N ASP A 156 7.69 -4.29 24.56
CA ASP A 156 7.18 -2.95 24.82
C ASP A 156 6.72 -2.24 23.54
N ARG A 157 5.70 -1.39 23.67
CA ARG A 157 5.13 -0.57 22.58
C ARG A 157 4.57 -1.35 21.39
N LEU A 158 4.27 -2.64 21.57
CA LEU A 158 3.47 -3.37 20.59
C LEU A 158 2.10 -2.69 20.45
N ASN A 159 1.75 -2.26 19.25
CA ASN A 159 0.50 -1.54 19.00
C ASN A 159 -0.06 -1.91 17.64
N LEU A 160 -1.37 -2.15 17.57
CA LEU A 160 -2.10 -2.37 16.33
C LEU A 160 -3.19 -1.29 16.21
N ARG A 161 -3.22 -0.62 15.06
CA ARG A 161 -4.30 0.29 14.66
C ARG A 161 -4.89 -0.17 13.34
N ALA A 162 -6.21 -0.10 13.21
CA ALA A 162 -6.91 -0.35 11.96
C ALA A 162 -8.14 0.56 11.88
N GLN A 163 -8.34 1.20 10.74
CA GLN A 163 -9.52 2.00 10.38
C GLN A 163 -9.91 1.67 8.94
N ALA A 164 -11.21 1.68 8.66
CA ALA A 164 -11.81 1.43 7.35
C ALA A 164 -12.94 2.45 7.10
#